data_AF-A0A6C0QDM1-F1
#
_entry.id   AF-A0A6C0QDM1-F1
#
_cell.length_a   1.000
_cell.length_b   1.000
_cell.length_c   1.000
_cell.angle_alpha   90.00
_cell.angle_beta   90.00
_cell.angle_gamma   90.00
#
_symmetry.space_group_name_H-M   'P 1'
#
loop_
_entity.id
_entity.type
_entity.pdbx_description
1 polymer ?
#
loop_
_entity_poly.entity_id
_entity_poly.type
_entity_poly.pdbx_seq_one_letter_code
_entity_poly.pdbx_strand_id
1 'polypeptide(L)'
;METFAARGYNNASLAEIADRAGLTQAGVLHYFRSKELLLTSVLELRDQTDIEQIGPDRPRGLAFLRHLIDTTRRNAEREGIVRLYAVLSAESVTDRHPAQDYFRNRYTGLRAFVVDALREAAELGEAREDLDVENVANAIIAVMDGLQVQWLLSPESVDMAASTERVVSSLLASIAPAED
;
A
#
# COMPACT_ATOMS: atom_id res chain seq x y z
N MET A 1 14.49 -6.26 4.88
CA MET A 1 13.32 -5.36 5.03
C MET A 1 13.57 -4.30 6.08
N GLU A 2 13.89 -4.68 7.32
CA GLU A 2 14.09 -3.74 8.43
C GLU A 2 15.05 -2.58 8.13
N THR A 3 16.23 -2.85 7.54
CA THR A 3 17.19 -1.78 7.20
C THR A 3 16.62 -0.77 6.22
N PHE A 4 15.92 -1.24 5.17
CA PHE A 4 15.27 -0.34 4.20
C PHE A 4 14.12 0.44 4.85
N ALA A 5 13.33 -0.19 5.71
CA ALA A 5 12.26 0.49 6.44
C ALA A 5 12.78 1.58 7.38
N ALA A 6 13.93 1.36 8.03
CA ALA A 6 14.51 2.28 8.99
C ALA A 6 15.33 3.41 8.36
N ARG A 7 15.95 3.17 7.20
CA ARG A 7 16.94 4.10 6.60
C ARG A 7 16.55 4.61 5.21
N GLY A 8 15.53 4.04 4.59
CA GLY A 8 15.29 4.19 3.16
C GLY A 8 16.32 3.43 2.33
N TYR A 9 16.12 3.39 1.02
CA TYR A 9 17.07 2.85 0.07
C TYR A 9 18.38 3.62 0.13
N ASN A 10 18.36 4.96 0.08
CA ASN A 10 19.61 5.73 -0.10
C ASN A 10 20.60 5.55 1.05
N ASN A 11 20.12 5.58 2.30
CA ASN A 11 21.00 5.49 3.48
C ASN A 11 21.23 4.05 3.97
N ALA A 12 20.46 3.05 3.55
CA ALA A 12 20.71 1.66 3.92
C ALA A 12 22.03 1.16 3.30
N SER A 13 22.98 0.66 4.09
CA SER A 13 24.21 0.07 3.52
C SER A 13 24.09 -1.44 3.34
N LEU A 14 24.79 -2.00 2.33
CA LEU A 14 24.88 -3.45 2.16
C LEU A 14 25.56 -4.14 3.36
N ALA A 15 26.50 -3.45 4.02
CA ALA A 15 27.17 -3.97 5.21
C ALA A 15 26.16 -4.14 6.37
N GLU A 16 25.34 -3.13 6.66
CA GLU A 16 24.30 -3.22 7.70
C GLU A 16 23.22 -4.27 7.41
N ILE A 17 22.91 -4.47 6.12
CA ILE A 17 21.98 -5.52 5.68
C ILE A 17 22.62 -6.89 5.90
N ALA A 18 23.87 -7.07 5.48
CA ALA A 18 24.59 -8.33 5.60
C ALA A 18 24.75 -8.74 7.06
N ASP A 19 25.16 -7.80 7.92
CA ASP A 19 25.30 -8.01 9.36
C ASP A 19 23.99 -8.51 9.99
N ARG A 20 22.86 -7.84 9.70
CA ARG A 20 21.52 -8.27 10.15
C ARG A 20 21.11 -9.63 9.59
N ALA A 21 21.53 -9.97 8.39
CA ALA A 21 21.23 -11.24 7.74
C ALA A 21 22.17 -12.38 8.20
N GLY A 22 23.16 -12.12 9.05
CA GLY A 22 24.19 -13.09 9.42
C GLY A 22 25.09 -13.49 8.26
N LEU A 23 25.24 -12.61 7.27
CA LEU A 23 26.02 -12.81 6.05
C LEU A 23 27.18 -11.82 5.96
N THR A 24 28.16 -12.12 5.11
CA THR A 24 29.12 -11.11 4.67
C THR A 24 28.52 -10.28 3.55
N GLN A 25 29.03 -9.05 3.35
CA GLN A 25 28.62 -8.22 2.20
C GLN A 25 28.83 -8.95 0.86
N ALA A 26 29.94 -9.69 0.73
CA ALA A 26 30.21 -10.53 -0.43
C ALA A 26 29.16 -11.64 -0.59
N GLY A 27 28.72 -12.25 0.52
CA GLY A 27 27.64 -13.24 0.54
C GLY A 27 26.31 -12.66 0.01
N VAL A 28 25.90 -11.47 0.49
CA VAL A 28 24.68 -10.81 -0.03
C VAL A 28 24.80 -10.52 -1.53
N LEU A 29 25.95 -9.99 -1.97
CA LEU A 29 26.19 -9.70 -3.38
C LEU A 29 26.27 -10.97 -4.25
N HIS A 30 26.66 -12.11 -3.69
CA HIS A 30 26.62 -13.38 -4.40
C HIS A 30 25.17 -13.75 -4.78
N TYR A 31 24.20 -13.55 -3.89
CA TYR A 31 22.79 -13.87 -4.15
C TYR A 31 22.09 -12.84 -5.04
N PHE A 32 22.25 -11.55 -4.74
CA PHE A 32 21.44 -10.49 -5.36
C PHE A 32 22.18 -9.66 -6.40
N ARG A 33 23.51 -9.81 -6.53
CA ARG A 33 24.40 -9.06 -7.44
C ARG A 33 24.52 -7.55 -7.19
N SER A 34 23.47 -6.88 -6.71
CA SER A 34 23.48 -5.47 -6.35
C SER A 34 22.47 -5.16 -5.24
N LYS A 35 22.62 -3.99 -4.61
CA LYS A 35 21.66 -3.47 -3.62
C LYS A 35 20.30 -3.13 -4.25
N GLU A 36 20.31 -2.71 -5.51
CA GLU A 36 19.09 -2.44 -6.29
C GLU A 36 18.30 -3.72 -6.54
N LEU A 37 18.95 -4.78 -7.02
CA LEU A 37 18.29 -6.08 -7.24
C LEU A 37 17.82 -6.70 -5.92
N LEU A 38 18.58 -6.51 -4.83
CA LEU A 38 18.11 -6.88 -3.50
C LEU A 38 16.83 -6.12 -3.12
N LEU A 39 16.76 -4.81 -3.37
CA LEU A 39 15.57 -4.01 -3.07
C LEU A 39 14.35 -4.53 -3.84
N THR A 40 14.49 -4.72 -5.16
CA THR A 40 13.38 -5.17 -5.99
C THR A 40 12.93 -6.57 -5.60
N SER A 41 13.84 -7.51 -5.33
CA SER A 41 13.48 -8.85 -4.85
C SER A 41 12.76 -8.84 -3.50
N VAL A 42 13.13 -7.93 -2.59
CA VAL A 42 12.43 -7.76 -1.31
C VAL A 42 11.00 -7.26 -1.52
N LEU A 43 10.80 -6.33 -2.46
CA LEU A 43 9.50 -5.77 -2.79
C LEU A 43 8.60 -6.79 -3.51
N GLU A 44 9.16 -7.57 -4.44
CA GLU A 44 8.46 -8.65 -5.15
C GLU A 44 7.99 -9.77 -4.21
N LEU A 45 8.85 -10.21 -3.29
CA LEU A 45 8.48 -11.19 -2.27
C LEU A 45 7.30 -10.72 -1.41
N ARG A 46 7.26 -9.41 -1.13
CA ARG A 46 6.17 -8.83 -0.34
C ARG A 46 4.86 -8.82 -1.10
N ASP A 47 4.88 -8.43 -2.37
CA ASP A 47 3.66 -8.41 -3.20
C ASP A 47 3.05 -9.79 -3.37
N GLN A 48 3.86 -10.84 -3.53
CA GLN A 48 3.35 -12.23 -3.58
C GLN A 48 2.54 -12.56 -2.31
N THR A 49 3.06 -12.17 -1.15
CA THR A 49 2.41 -12.45 0.14
C THR A 49 1.09 -11.68 0.34
N ASP A 50 0.96 -10.49 -0.26
CA ASP A 50 -0.23 -9.62 -0.11
C ASP A 50 -1.28 -9.83 -1.20
N ILE A 51 -0.87 -10.07 -2.46
CA ILE A 51 -1.78 -10.32 -3.58
C ILE A 51 -2.46 -11.69 -3.41
N GLU A 52 -1.75 -12.71 -2.91
CA GLU A 52 -2.35 -14.01 -2.59
C GLU A 52 -3.48 -13.92 -1.55
N GLN A 53 -3.51 -12.86 -0.72
CA GLN A 53 -4.58 -12.62 0.24
C GLN A 53 -5.84 -12.01 -0.39
N ILE A 54 -5.71 -11.38 -1.58
CA ILE A 54 -6.85 -10.95 -2.40
C ILE A 54 -7.20 -12.12 -3.33
N GLY A 55 -7.67 -13.21 -2.73
CA GLY A 55 -8.09 -14.40 -3.47
C GLY A 55 -9.28 -14.15 -4.41
N PRO A 56 -9.67 -15.15 -5.21
CA PRO A 56 -10.83 -15.06 -6.12
C PRO A 56 -12.14 -14.76 -5.38
N ASP A 57 -12.21 -15.04 -4.08
CA ASP A 57 -13.37 -14.80 -3.20
C ASP A 57 -13.39 -13.38 -2.59
N ARG A 58 -12.67 -12.41 -3.18
CA ARG A 58 -12.71 -11.02 -2.69
C ARG A 58 -14.16 -10.50 -2.70
N PRO A 59 -14.56 -9.70 -1.70
CA PRO A 59 -15.86 -9.02 -1.74
C PRO A 59 -15.98 -8.14 -2.99
N ARG A 60 -17.21 -8.02 -3.52
CA ARG A 60 -17.54 -7.19 -4.69
C ARG A 60 -18.21 -5.88 -4.28
N GLY A 61 -18.24 -4.91 -5.20
CA GLY A 61 -18.92 -3.63 -4.97
C GLY A 61 -18.39 -2.89 -3.73
N LEU A 62 -19.28 -2.25 -2.97
CA LEU A 62 -18.90 -1.51 -1.76
C LEU A 62 -18.35 -2.39 -0.64
N ALA A 63 -18.62 -3.70 -0.68
CA ALA A 63 -18.04 -4.64 0.29
C ALA A 63 -16.51 -4.76 0.12
N PHE A 64 -15.98 -4.58 -1.10
CA PHE A 64 -14.55 -4.52 -1.32
C PHE A 64 -13.91 -3.33 -0.59
N LEU A 65 -14.55 -2.16 -0.65
CA LEU A 65 -14.07 -0.94 0.00
C LEU A 65 -14.10 -1.07 1.52
N ARG A 66 -15.10 -1.77 2.07
CA ARG A 66 -15.12 -2.15 3.49
C ARG A 66 -13.98 -3.11 3.84
N HIS A 67 -13.64 -4.05 2.97
CA HIS A 67 -12.49 -4.95 3.16
C HIS A 67 -11.14 -4.20 3.22
N LEU A 68 -11.00 -3.05 2.57
CA LEU A 68 -9.81 -2.21 2.70
C LEU A 68 -9.65 -1.65 4.13
N ILE A 69 -10.75 -1.39 4.84
CA ILE A 69 -10.72 -0.98 6.25
C ILE A 69 -10.18 -2.12 7.13
N ASP A 70 -10.65 -3.35 6.91
CA ASP A 70 -10.14 -4.52 7.64
C ASP A 70 -8.66 -4.78 7.34
N THR A 71 -8.24 -4.53 6.10
CA THR A 71 -6.82 -4.57 5.72
C THR A 71 -6.01 -3.52 6.48
N THR A 72 -6.55 -2.34 6.69
CA THR A 72 -5.90 -1.28 7.50
C THR A 72 -5.72 -1.71 8.95
N ARG A 73 -6.70 -2.41 9.55
CA ARG A 73 -6.58 -2.99 10.90
C ARG A 73 -5.44 -4.00 10.99
N ARG A 74 -5.36 -4.94 10.04
CA ARG A 74 -4.25 -5.91 9.95
C ARG A 74 -2.90 -5.23 9.73
N ASN A 75 -2.87 -4.13 8.98
CA ASN A 75 -1.64 -3.37 8.74
C ASN A 75 -1.13 -2.67 10.00
N ALA A 76 -2.01 -2.26 10.92
CA ALA A 76 -1.62 -1.68 12.20
C ALA A 76 -0.79 -2.65 13.06
N GLU A 77 -0.97 -3.97 12.87
CA GLU A 77 -0.17 -5.02 13.53
C GLU A 77 1.18 -5.25 12.85
N ARG A 78 1.42 -4.64 11.67
CA ARG A 78 2.59 -4.87 10.80
C ARG A 78 3.36 -3.58 10.54
N GLU A 79 3.65 -2.82 11.60
CA GLU A 79 4.29 -1.50 11.53
C GLU A 79 5.54 -1.46 10.63
N GLY A 80 6.44 -2.44 10.74
CA GLY A 80 7.67 -2.48 9.94
C GLY A 80 7.43 -2.55 8.43
N ILE A 81 6.32 -3.17 8.01
CA ILE A 81 5.93 -3.28 6.59
C ILE A 81 5.30 -1.97 6.12
N VAL A 82 4.41 -1.39 6.92
CA VAL A 82 3.81 -0.08 6.64
C VAL A 82 4.90 0.97 6.50
N ARG A 83 5.88 0.96 7.42
CA ARG A 83 7.06 1.83 7.38
C ARG A 83 7.89 1.63 6.11
N LEU A 84 8.16 0.38 5.72
CA LEU A 84 8.89 0.06 4.49
C LEU A 84 8.22 0.71 3.26
N TYR A 85 6.91 0.54 3.13
CA TYR A 85 6.16 1.09 2.01
C TYR A 85 6.12 2.62 2.03
N ALA A 86 5.80 3.23 3.17
CA ALA A 86 5.74 4.68 3.30
C ALA A 86 7.07 5.37 2.95
N VAL A 87 8.19 4.81 3.39
CA VAL A 87 9.52 5.36 3.10
C VAL A 87 9.89 5.16 1.63
N LEU A 88 9.76 3.93 1.12
CA LEU A 88 10.21 3.63 -0.24
C LEU A 88 9.28 4.22 -1.31
N SER A 89 7.97 4.34 -1.06
CA SER A 89 7.05 5.01 -1.99
C SER A 89 7.44 6.48 -2.13
N ALA A 90 7.72 7.16 -1.03
CA ALA A 90 8.16 8.54 -1.02
C ALA A 90 9.54 8.72 -1.70
N GLU A 91 10.52 7.84 -1.44
CA GLU A 91 11.82 7.92 -2.13
C GLU A 91 11.71 7.63 -3.64
N SER A 92 10.76 6.78 -4.04
CA SER A 92 10.59 6.34 -5.44
C SER A 92 10.19 7.46 -6.40
N VAL A 93 9.72 8.60 -5.88
CA VAL A 93 9.38 9.78 -6.70
C VAL A 93 10.62 10.51 -7.23
N THR A 94 11.80 10.20 -6.69
CA THR A 94 13.07 10.83 -7.11
C THR A 94 13.63 10.21 -8.39
N ASP A 95 14.43 11.00 -9.13
CA ASP A 95 14.98 10.58 -10.43
C ASP A 95 15.82 9.31 -10.31
N ARG A 96 15.52 8.33 -11.17
CA ARG A 96 16.25 7.05 -11.29
C ARG A 96 16.27 6.23 -10.00
N HIS A 97 15.28 6.38 -9.12
CA HIS A 97 15.16 5.52 -7.96
C HIS A 97 14.85 4.06 -8.40
N PRO A 98 15.59 3.04 -7.90
CA PRO A 98 15.42 1.67 -8.37
C PRO A 98 14.03 1.04 -8.18
N ALA A 99 13.29 1.52 -7.18
CA ALA A 99 11.91 1.05 -6.93
C ALA A 99 10.82 1.85 -7.69
N GLN A 100 11.19 2.81 -8.56
CA GLN A 100 10.22 3.68 -9.21
C GLN A 100 9.18 2.90 -10.03
N ASP A 101 9.62 1.95 -10.86
CA ASP A 101 8.72 1.15 -11.67
C ASP A 101 7.86 0.20 -10.81
N TYR A 102 8.42 -0.35 -9.75
CA TYR A 102 7.67 -1.14 -8.77
C TYR A 102 6.50 -0.35 -8.18
N PHE A 103 6.76 0.85 -7.64
CA PHE A 103 5.71 1.67 -7.03
C PHE A 103 4.70 2.19 -8.07
N ARG A 104 5.16 2.53 -9.29
CA ARG A 104 4.25 2.88 -10.39
C ARG A 104 3.28 1.74 -10.72
N ASN A 105 3.79 0.52 -10.81
CA ASN A 105 2.97 -0.67 -11.09
C ASN A 105 2.02 -0.97 -9.93
N ARG A 106 2.52 -0.88 -8.68
CA ARG A 106 1.72 -1.04 -7.48
C ARG A 106 0.54 -0.07 -7.42
N TYR A 107 0.79 1.23 -7.59
CA TYR A 107 -0.29 2.23 -7.60
C TYR A 107 -1.26 2.02 -8.77
N THR A 108 -0.77 1.56 -9.92
CA THR A 108 -1.63 1.23 -11.06
C THR A 108 -2.56 0.05 -10.75
N GLY A 109 -2.03 -1.02 -10.15
CA GLY A 109 -2.84 -2.15 -9.71
C GLY A 109 -3.85 -1.78 -8.62
N LEU A 110 -3.42 -1.03 -7.60
CA LEU A 110 -4.31 -0.58 -6.53
C LEU A 110 -5.46 0.28 -7.06
N ARG A 111 -5.18 1.23 -7.96
CA ARG A 111 -6.23 2.03 -8.61
C ARG A 111 -7.19 1.15 -9.40
N ALA A 112 -6.68 0.20 -10.19
CA ALA A 112 -7.53 -0.71 -10.95
C ALA A 112 -8.47 -1.51 -10.04
N PHE A 113 -7.98 -2.09 -8.95
CA PHE A 113 -8.83 -2.83 -8.00
C PHE A 113 -9.96 -1.99 -7.40
N VAL A 114 -9.67 -0.75 -7.03
CA VAL A 114 -10.65 0.18 -6.44
C VAL A 114 -11.65 0.66 -7.49
N VAL A 115 -11.19 0.99 -8.70
CA VAL A 115 -12.04 1.37 -9.83
C VAL A 115 -12.99 0.23 -10.20
N ASP A 116 -12.49 -1.00 -10.29
CA ASP A 116 -13.31 -2.17 -10.60
C ASP A 116 -14.39 -2.37 -9.53
N ALA A 117 -14.05 -2.23 -8.25
CA ALA A 117 -15.04 -2.32 -7.17
C ALA A 117 -16.09 -1.20 -7.22
N LEU A 118 -15.71 0.02 -7.57
CA LEU A 118 -16.65 1.13 -7.73
C LEU A 118 -17.59 0.93 -8.92
N ARG A 119 -17.09 0.38 -10.03
CA ARG A 119 -17.90 0.02 -11.19
C ARG A 119 -18.89 -1.10 -10.85
N GLU A 120 -18.43 -2.14 -10.16
CA GLU A 120 -19.31 -3.21 -9.65
C GLU A 120 -20.39 -2.66 -8.72
N ALA A 121 -20.05 -1.69 -7.86
CA ALA A 121 -21.03 -1.06 -6.98
C ALA A 121 -22.10 -0.29 -7.76
N ALA A 122 -21.73 0.40 -8.83
CA ALA A 122 -22.68 1.07 -9.72
C ALA A 122 -23.59 0.05 -10.45
N GLU A 123 -23.02 -1.03 -10.98
CA GLU A 123 -23.79 -2.12 -11.62
C GLU A 123 -24.79 -2.80 -10.66
N LEU A 124 -24.45 -2.86 -9.38
CA LEU A 124 -25.31 -3.41 -8.32
C LEU A 124 -26.33 -2.40 -7.76
N GLY A 125 -26.31 -1.15 -8.23
CA GLY A 125 -27.16 -0.07 -7.70
C GLY A 125 -26.76 0.38 -6.29
N GLU A 126 -25.56 0.06 -5.82
CA GLU A 126 -25.01 0.50 -4.53
C GLU A 126 -24.37 1.89 -4.61
N ALA A 127 -24.08 2.38 -5.81
CA ALA A 127 -23.42 3.65 -6.07
C ALA A 127 -24.02 4.33 -7.31
N ARG A 128 -23.88 5.65 -7.42
CA ARG A 128 -24.35 6.41 -8.60
C ARG A 128 -23.59 5.99 -9.87
N GLU A 129 -24.30 5.96 -11.00
CA GLU A 129 -23.70 5.60 -12.30
C GLU A 129 -22.77 6.69 -12.87
N ASP A 130 -22.95 7.95 -12.47
CA ASP A 130 -22.23 9.11 -12.97
C ASP A 130 -20.93 9.43 -12.19
N LEU A 131 -20.47 8.50 -11.36
CA LEU A 131 -19.26 8.69 -10.55
C LEU A 131 -18.00 8.77 -11.39
N ASP A 132 -17.17 9.76 -11.08
CA ASP A 132 -15.76 9.77 -11.49
C ASP A 132 -14.96 8.77 -10.64
N VAL A 133 -15.10 7.49 -11.00
CA VAL A 133 -14.51 6.36 -10.26
C VAL A 133 -12.99 6.45 -10.15
N GLU A 134 -12.31 7.08 -11.12
CA GLU A 134 -10.85 7.25 -11.12
C GLU A 134 -10.44 8.26 -10.04
N ASN A 135 -11.11 9.41 -9.95
CA ASN A 135 -10.81 10.38 -8.90
C ASN A 135 -11.20 9.90 -7.51
N VAL A 136 -12.30 9.15 -7.38
CA VAL A 136 -12.69 8.51 -6.12
C VAL A 136 -11.62 7.49 -5.69
N ALA A 137 -11.13 6.66 -6.60
CA ALA A 137 -10.05 5.71 -6.31
C ALA A 137 -8.76 6.40 -5.86
N ASN A 138 -8.37 7.49 -6.55
CA ASN A 138 -7.20 8.29 -6.17
C ASN A 138 -7.35 8.87 -4.75
N ALA A 139 -8.53 9.40 -4.41
CA ALA A 139 -8.79 9.97 -3.09
C ALA A 139 -8.71 8.92 -1.97
N ILE A 140 -9.26 7.71 -2.20
CA ILE A 140 -9.19 6.60 -1.24
C ILE A 140 -7.73 6.24 -0.96
N ILE A 141 -6.94 6.02 -2.01
CA ILE A 141 -5.53 5.63 -1.87
C ILE A 141 -4.72 6.73 -1.18
N ALA A 142 -4.93 7.99 -1.56
CA ALA A 142 -4.23 9.13 -0.95
C ALA A 142 -4.52 9.28 0.55
N VAL A 143 -5.77 9.06 0.97
CA VAL A 143 -6.16 9.08 2.39
C VAL A 143 -5.45 7.96 3.15
N MET A 144 -5.45 6.74 2.61
CA MET A 144 -4.81 5.59 3.25
C MET A 144 -3.30 5.81 3.41
N ASP A 145 -2.62 6.27 2.37
CA ASP A 145 -1.18 6.56 2.42
C ASP A 145 -0.86 7.68 3.42
N GLY A 146 -1.65 8.76 3.40
CA GLY A 146 -1.46 9.88 4.32
C GLY A 146 -1.68 9.51 5.78
N LEU A 147 -2.65 8.63 6.07
CA LEU A 147 -2.90 8.14 7.42
C LEU A 147 -1.80 7.19 7.90
N GLN A 148 -1.22 6.36 7.02
CA GLN A 148 -0.08 5.51 7.37
C GLN A 148 1.12 6.35 7.82
N VAL A 149 1.44 7.43 7.10
CA VAL A 149 2.54 8.33 7.47
C VAL A 149 2.28 9.00 8.83
N GLN A 150 1.07 9.53 9.04
CA GLN A 150 0.72 10.20 10.30
C GLN A 150 0.73 9.24 11.49
N TRP A 151 0.20 8.03 11.32
CA TRP A 151 0.24 6.98 12.34
C TRP A 151 1.68 6.55 12.68
N LEU A 152 2.54 6.35 11.68
CA LEU A 152 3.96 6.00 11.91
C LEU A 152 4.73 7.08 12.70
N LEU A 153 4.31 8.34 12.60
CA LEU A 153 4.91 9.47 13.30
C LEU A 153 4.31 9.71 14.69
N SER A 154 3.04 9.36 14.90
CA SER A 154 2.32 9.65 16.15
C SER A 154 1.24 8.59 16.42
N PRO A 155 1.62 7.33 16.70
CA PRO A 155 0.66 6.22 16.84
C PRO A 155 -0.27 6.38 18.05
N GLU A 156 0.16 7.14 19.07
CA GLU A 156 -0.64 7.48 20.26
C GLU A 156 -1.74 8.52 19.97
N SER A 157 -1.62 9.26 18.86
CA SER A 157 -2.55 10.36 18.50
C SER A 157 -3.41 10.03 17.29
N VAL A 158 -2.97 9.10 16.44
CA VAL A 158 -3.62 8.78 15.17
C VAL A 158 -4.02 7.32 15.19
N ASP A 159 -5.31 7.04 15.34
CA ASP A 159 -5.84 5.72 15.04
C ASP A 159 -6.02 5.60 13.51
N MET A 160 -5.07 4.93 12.85
CA MET A 160 -5.07 4.75 11.41
C MET A 160 -6.32 4.04 10.91
N ALA A 161 -6.77 3.00 11.62
CA ALA A 161 -7.90 2.19 11.21
C ALA A 161 -9.22 2.95 11.38
N ALA A 162 -9.45 3.56 12.54
CA ALA A 162 -10.65 4.34 12.79
C ALA A 162 -10.74 5.58 11.88
N SER A 163 -9.60 6.24 11.60
CA SER A 163 -9.55 7.39 10.70
C SER A 163 -9.85 6.98 9.26
N THR A 164 -9.33 5.84 8.82
CA THR A 164 -9.60 5.28 7.48
C THR A 164 -11.07 4.92 7.35
N GLU A 165 -11.63 4.22 8.34
CA GLU A 165 -13.05 3.87 8.40
C GLU A 165 -13.93 5.12 8.30
N ARG A 166 -13.63 6.15 9.08
CA ARG A 166 -14.40 7.41 9.06
C ARG A 166 -14.44 8.05 7.68
N VAL A 167 -13.30 8.15 7.01
CA VAL A 167 -13.21 8.80 5.69
C VAL A 167 -13.82 7.93 4.60
N VAL A 168 -13.53 6.62 4.59
CA VAL A 168 -14.10 5.69 3.61
C VAL A 168 -15.61 5.64 3.76
N SER A 169 -16.16 5.50 4.98
CA SER A 169 -17.61 5.53 5.20
C SER A 169 -18.26 6.83 4.75
N SER A 170 -17.62 7.98 4.96
CA SER A 170 -18.13 9.27 4.51
C SER A 170 -18.13 9.36 2.97
N LEU A 171 -17.08 8.86 2.33
CA LEU A 171 -17.00 8.79 0.88
C LEU A 171 -18.07 7.85 0.31
N LEU A 172 -18.24 6.66 0.91
CA LEU A 172 -19.26 5.68 0.54
C LEU A 172 -20.67 6.28 0.63
N ALA A 173 -20.97 7.02 1.69
CA ALA A 173 -22.24 7.72 1.83
C ALA A 173 -22.43 8.80 0.74
N SER A 174 -21.38 9.52 0.37
CA SER A 174 -21.44 10.57 -0.65
C SER A 174 -21.65 10.06 -2.08
N ILE A 175 -21.37 8.77 -2.33
CA ILE A 175 -21.51 8.13 -3.64
C ILE A 175 -22.76 7.25 -3.74
N ALA A 176 -23.53 7.12 -2.65
CA ALA A 176 -24.77 6.35 -2.63
C ALA A 176 -25.79 6.92 -3.65
N PRO A 177 -26.70 6.08 -4.16
CA PRO A 177 -27.80 6.53 -5.00
C PRO A 177 -28.62 7.61 -4.28
N ALA A 178 -29.24 8.51 -5.04
CA ALA A 178 -30.21 9.42 -4.45
C ALA A 178 -31.37 8.59 -3.87
N GLU A 179 -31.81 8.90 -2.64
CA GLU A 179 -33.08 8.38 -2.13
C GLU A 179 -34.21 9.06 -2.91
N ASP A 180 -35.02 8.26 -3.62
CA ASP A 180 -36.25 8.72 -4.29
C ASP A 180 -37.33 9.18 -3.29
#